data_AF-A0A1Q3Y6U2-F1
#
_entry.id   AF-A0A1Q3Y6U2-F1
#
_cell.length_a   1.000
_cell.length_b   1.000
_cell.length_c   1.000
_cell.angle_alpha   90.00
_cell.angle_beta   90.00
_cell.angle_gamma   90.00
#
_symmetry.space_group_name_H-M   'P 1'
#
loop_
_entity.id
_entity.type
_entity.pdbx_description
1 polymer ?
#
loop_
_entity_poly.entity_id
_entity_poly.type
_entity_poly.pdbx_seq_one_letter_code
_entity_poly.pdbx_strand_id
1 'polypeptide(L)'
;MANNYHDATGVLMLDRVTPVISALFGAFRLDASYPGNGKAYIARLAEINDPQWSDVLDGLLTLAAQLDLPAPDDAEGEDGEDRDAELSMPALIDLIAPHFGADQNQDLANLIEHHPFEGSADLDALFLIATCIDDGHHLVAIQLEGCWRCSRPRLFEFGGHGCFISRELTVSSESTHALQLGEELRTAILAGDLAAAANRIANETLALLAAITDDQVHARLRRTVADCLLTDPSSVAAG
;
A
#
# COMPACT_ATOMS: atom_id res chain seq x y z
N MET A 1 26.23 -19.50 2.63
CA MET A 1 24.88 -18.99 2.36
C MET A 1 24.93 -17.47 2.47
N ALA A 2 24.24 -16.75 1.61
CA ALA A 2 24.03 -15.31 1.78
C ALA A 2 22.59 -15.12 2.24
N ASN A 3 22.39 -14.19 3.15
CA ASN A 3 21.06 -13.86 3.68
C ASN A 3 20.63 -12.56 3.01
N ASN A 4 19.36 -12.52 2.61
CA ASN A 4 18.72 -11.34 2.05
C ASN A 4 17.81 -10.75 3.12
N TYR A 5 17.90 -9.44 3.29
CA TYR A 5 17.08 -8.68 4.22
C TYR A 5 16.41 -7.56 3.47
N HIS A 6 15.22 -7.20 3.91
CA HIS A 6 14.44 -6.13 3.33
C HIS A 6 14.23 -5.03 4.38
N ASP A 7 14.82 -3.87 4.11
CA ASP A 7 14.67 -2.70 4.96
C ASP A 7 13.90 -1.64 4.16
N ALA A 8 12.92 -0.98 4.80
CA ALA A 8 12.14 0.08 4.20
C ALA A 8 11.83 1.19 5.21
N THR A 9 11.80 2.42 4.71
CA THR A 9 11.47 3.62 5.49
C THR A 9 10.51 4.48 4.69
N GLY A 10 9.64 5.19 5.40
CA GLY A 10 8.60 5.96 4.76
C GLY A 10 7.95 6.96 5.69
N VAL A 11 6.89 7.56 5.18
CA VAL A 11 6.06 8.49 5.91
C VAL A 11 4.57 8.23 5.64
N LEU A 12 3.79 8.35 6.71
CA LEU A 12 2.36 8.58 6.64
C LEU A 12 2.14 10.09 6.51
N MET A 13 1.37 10.53 5.51
CA MET A 13 0.98 11.93 5.34
C MET A 13 -0.39 12.13 5.96
N LEU A 14 -0.44 12.81 7.11
CA LEU A 14 -1.60 12.89 7.99
C LEU A 14 -1.51 14.13 8.88
N ASP A 15 -2.62 14.55 9.49
CA ASP A 15 -2.65 15.72 10.37
C ASP A 15 -1.97 15.46 11.72
N ARG A 16 -2.24 14.29 12.31
CA ARG A 16 -1.64 13.83 13.58
C ARG A 16 -1.72 12.31 13.72
N VAL A 17 -0.78 11.74 14.45
CA VAL A 17 -0.90 10.34 14.88
C VAL A 17 -1.95 10.23 15.98
N THR A 18 -2.99 9.46 15.71
CA THR A 18 -4.14 9.20 16.59
C THR A 18 -4.13 7.75 17.09
N PRO A 19 -5.06 7.36 17.98
CA PRO A 19 -5.24 5.95 18.36
C PRO A 19 -5.43 5.01 17.16
N VAL A 20 -6.23 5.36 16.14
CA VAL A 20 -6.37 4.52 14.94
C VAL A 20 -5.04 4.32 14.22
N ILE A 21 -4.31 5.41 13.97
CA ILE A 21 -3.00 5.33 13.29
C ILE A 21 -2.01 4.51 14.12
N SER A 22 -2.04 4.63 15.45
CA SER A 22 -1.18 3.86 16.34
C SER A 22 -1.53 2.37 16.32
N ALA A 23 -2.82 2.02 16.25
CA ALA A 23 -3.28 0.64 16.14
C ALA A 23 -2.85 -0.01 14.83
N LEU A 24 -2.99 0.70 13.70
CA LEU A 24 -2.71 0.16 12.37
C LEU A 24 -1.22 0.15 12.01
N PHE A 25 -0.47 1.18 12.43
CA PHE A 25 0.92 1.38 11.99
C PHE A 25 1.95 1.27 13.12
N GLY A 26 1.54 1.02 14.37
CA GLY A 26 2.44 0.98 15.53
C GLY A 26 3.60 -0.01 15.38
N ALA A 27 3.35 -1.16 14.73
CA ALA A 27 4.37 -2.17 14.45
C ALA A 27 5.48 -1.70 13.49
N PHE A 28 5.21 -0.67 12.67
CA PHE A 28 6.15 -0.09 11.72
C PHE A 28 7.09 0.95 12.36
N ARG A 29 7.49 0.78 13.63
CA ARG A 29 8.34 1.76 14.35
C ARG A 29 7.86 3.20 14.17
N LEU A 30 6.55 3.40 14.29
CA LEU A 30 5.88 4.67 14.08
C LEU A 30 6.50 5.77 14.97
N ASP A 31 6.90 6.87 14.37
CA ASP A 31 7.35 8.07 15.07
C ASP A 31 6.51 9.28 14.62
N ALA A 32 5.65 9.74 15.53
CA ALA A 32 4.77 10.88 15.30
C ALA A 32 5.50 12.23 15.21
N SER A 33 6.73 12.30 15.73
CA SER A 33 7.50 13.54 15.87
C SER A 33 8.48 13.78 14.72
N TYR A 34 8.77 12.75 13.93
CA TYR A 34 9.69 12.79 12.81
C TYR A 34 8.99 12.36 11.52
N PRO A 35 9.20 13.03 10.36
CA PRO A 35 9.95 14.27 10.18
C PRO A 35 9.16 15.54 10.56
N GLY A 36 7.91 15.42 11.00
CA GLY A 36 7.01 16.54 11.30
C GLY A 36 6.36 17.15 10.05
N ASN A 37 5.66 18.29 10.22
CA ASN A 37 4.95 19.00 9.14
C ASN A 37 3.92 18.15 8.39
N GLY A 38 3.01 17.49 9.13
CA GLY A 38 1.97 16.64 8.55
C GLY A 38 2.49 15.29 8.05
N LYS A 39 3.62 14.83 8.61
CA LYS A 39 4.23 13.55 8.29
C LYS A 39 4.68 12.82 9.55
N ALA A 40 4.36 11.54 9.64
CA ALA A 40 4.84 10.63 10.66
C ALA A 40 5.68 9.52 10.02
N TYR A 41 6.83 9.22 10.61
CA TYR A 41 7.78 8.25 10.09
C TYR A 41 7.33 6.83 10.39
N ILE A 42 7.53 5.94 9.42
CA ILE A 42 7.36 4.49 9.57
C ILE A 42 8.58 3.78 8.99
N ALA A 43 8.88 2.60 9.50
CA ALA A 43 9.93 1.73 9.00
C ALA A 43 9.64 0.25 9.26
N ARG A 44 10.05 -0.57 8.31
CA ARG A 44 10.20 -2.01 8.45
C ARG A 44 11.68 -2.32 8.31
N LEU A 45 12.29 -2.85 9.37
CA LEU A 45 13.71 -3.15 9.38
C LEU A 45 13.84 -4.63 9.71
N ALA A 46 14.30 -5.45 8.76
CA ALA A 46 14.20 -6.91 8.82
C ALA A 46 14.80 -7.56 10.07
N GLU A 47 15.76 -6.89 10.71
CA GLU A 47 16.43 -7.37 11.93
C GLU A 47 15.84 -6.79 13.22
N ILE A 48 14.87 -5.88 13.13
CA ILE A 48 14.34 -5.11 14.26
C ILE A 48 12.83 -5.30 14.41
N ASN A 49 12.07 -5.21 13.31
CA ASN A 49 10.63 -5.36 13.30
C ASN A 49 10.15 -5.92 11.96
N ASP A 50 9.18 -6.82 12.02
CA ASP A 50 8.52 -7.39 10.85
C ASP A 50 7.01 -7.28 11.01
N PRO A 51 6.40 -6.13 10.66
CA PRO A 51 4.97 -5.87 10.89
C PRO A 51 4.09 -6.97 10.27
N GLN A 52 3.36 -7.68 11.11
CA GLN A 52 2.41 -8.72 10.72
C GLN A 52 0.97 -8.26 10.96
N TRP A 53 0.03 -8.90 10.26
CA TRP A 53 -1.40 -8.71 10.51
C TRP A 53 -1.82 -9.07 11.94
N SER A 54 -1.10 -9.97 12.63
CA SER A 54 -1.32 -10.24 14.06
C SER A 54 -1.00 -9.02 14.94
N ASP A 55 0.05 -8.26 14.62
CA ASP A 55 0.37 -7.04 15.36
C ASP A 55 -0.71 -5.97 15.19
N VAL A 56 -1.29 -5.90 13.98
CA VAL A 56 -2.41 -5.00 13.66
C VAL A 56 -3.68 -5.43 14.41
N LEU A 57 -3.93 -6.74 14.52
CA LEU A 57 -5.05 -7.29 15.27
C LEU A 57 -4.99 -6.86 16.75
N ASP A 58 -3.82 -7.02 17.38
CA ASP A 58 -3.57 -6.60 18.75
C ASP A 58 -3.74 -5.09 18.95
N GLY A 59 -3.30 -4.31 17.95
CA GLY A 59 -3.50 -2.86 17.91
C GLY A 59 -4.98 -2.47 17.87
N LEU A 60 -5.75 -3.09 16.96
CA LEU A 60 -7.19 -2.84 16.82
C LEU A 60 -7.99 -3.34 18.02
N LEU A 61 -7.55 -4.42 18.67
CA LEU A 61 -8.14 -4.90 19.92
C LEU A 61 -8.01 -3.86 21.02
N THR A 62 -6.81 -3.31 21.16
CA THR A 62 -6.53 -2.23 22.11
C THR A 62 -7.38 -0.99 21.79
N LEU A 63 -7.56 -0.67 20.51
CA LEU A 63 -8.43 0.42 20.08
C LEU A 63 -9.89 0.16 20.43
N ALA A 64 -10.43 -1.04 20.14
CA ALA A 64 -11.81 -1.40 20.47
C ALA A 64 -12.09 -1.27 21.98
N ALA A 65 -11.15 -1.72 22.81
CA ALA A 65 -11.24 -1.55 24.27
C ALA A 65 -11.21 -0.07 24.70
N GLN A 66 -10.41 0.78 24.04
CA GLN A 66 -10.39 2.23 24.31
C GLN A 66 -11.70 2.93 23.91
N LEU A 67 -12.38 2.39 22.90
CA LEU A 67 -13.68 2.88 22.43
C LEU A 67 -14.86 2.31 23.24
N ASP A 68 -14.59 1.49 24.26
CA ASP A 68 -15.60 0.80 25.08
C ASP A 68 -16.57 -0.06 24.24
N LEU A 69 -16.04 -0.67 23.18
CA LEU A 69 -16.79 -1.60 22.33
C LEU A 69 -16.85 -3.00 22.99
N PRO A 70 -17.95 -3.74 22.82
CA PRO A 70 -18.08 -5.09 23.38
C PRO A 70 -16.99 -6.00 22.82
N ALA A 71 -16.50 -6.95 23.63
CA ALA A 71 -15.53 -7.90 23.10
C ALA A 71 -16.21 -8.72 21.99
N PRO A 72 -15.52 -9.03 20.88
CA PRO A 72 -16.13 -9.82 19.80
C PRO A 72 -16.62 -11.22 20.24
N ASP A 73 -16.12 -11.71 21.37
CA ASP A 73 -16.53 -12.97 22.01
C ASP A 73 -17.84 -12.86 22.83
N ASP A 74 -18.32 -11.64 23.12
CA ASP A 74 -19.54 -11.41 23.92
C ASP A 74 -20.84 -11.54 23.09
N ALA A 75 -20.75 -11.90 21.81
CA ALA A 75 -21.91 -12.24 21.00
C ALA A 75 -22.45 -13.62 21.43
N GLU A 76 -23.29 -13.62 22.47
CA GLU A 76 -24.02 -14.79 22.95
C GLU A 76 -24.69 -15.53 21.77
N GLY A 77 -24.08 -16.62 21.31
CA GLY A 77 -24.79 -17.60 20.50
C GLY A 77 -25.91 -18.20 21.36
N GLU A 78 -27.15 -18.18 20.86
CA GLU A 78 -28.32 -18.72 21.55
C GLU A 78 -28.25 -20.23 21.87
N ASP A 79 -27.15 -20.90 21.53
CA ASP A 79 -26.87 -22.28 21.90
C ASP A 79 -25.47 -22.36 22.53
N GLY A 80 -25.41 -22.61 23.85
CA GLY A 80 -24.21 -22.61 24.69
C GLY A 80 -23.17 -23.68 24.33
N GLU A 81 -22.58 -23.59 23.15
CA GLU A 81 -21.30 -24.18 22.82
C GLU A 81 -20.23 -23.11 22.98
N ASP A 82 -19.32 -23.32 23.94
CA ASP A 82 -18.05 -22.60 24.05
C ASP A 82 -17.33 -22.73 22.70
N ARG A 83 -17.55 -21.76 21.80
CA ARG A 83 -16.69 -21.58 20.65
C ARG A 83 -15.55 -20.71 21.13
N ASP A 84 -14.38 -21.33 21.27
CA ASP A 84 -13.10 -20.65 21.10
C ASP A 84 -13.08 -20.06 19.66
N ALA A 85 -13.92 -19.06 19.40
CA ALA A 85 -13.92 -18.32 18.15
C ALA A 85 -12.65 -17.49 18.19
N GLU A 86 -11.57 -18.00 17.60
CA GLU A 86 -10.36 -17.22 17.44
C GLU A 86 -10.73 -15.86 16.85
N LEU A 87 -10.42 -14.81 17.60
CA LEU A 87 -10.71 -13.45 17.20
C LEU A 87 -10.12 -13.20 15.81
N SER A 88 -10.98 -12.83 14.86
CA SER A 88 -10.58 -12.61 13.48
C SER A 88 -10.52 -11.12 13.14
N MET A 89 -9.58 -10.76 12.25
CA MET A 89 -9.46 -9.41 11.72
C MET A 89 -10.75 -8.91 11.07
N PRO A 90 -11.45 -9.68 10.19
CA PRO A 90 -12.77 -9.34 9.68
C PRO A 90 -13.77 -8.90 10.76
N ALA A 91 -13.97 -9.74 11.78
CA ALA A 91 -14.96 -9.48 12.82
C ALA A 91 -14.63 -8.22 13.63
N LEU A 92 -13.35 -7.96 13.87
CA LEU A 92 -12.91 -6.78 14.60
C LEU A 92 -13.08 -5.48 13.78
N ILE A 93 -12.79 -5.53 12.47
CA ILE A 93 -13.05 -4.39 11.57
C ILE A 93 -14.55 -4.11 11.49
N ASP A 94 -15.39 -5.14 11.34
CA ASP A 94 -16.85 -5.02 11.32
C ASP A 94 -17.41 -4.44 12.64
N LEU A 95 -16.78 -4.75 13.77
CA LEU A 95 -17.15 -4.18 15.06
C LEU A 95 -16.79 -2.69 15.18
N ILE A 96 -15.63 -2.29 14.68
CA ILE A 96 -15.10 -0.92 14.82
C ILE A 96 -15.72 0.03 13.79
N ALA A 97 -15.91 -0.43 12.54
CA ALA A 97 -16.34 0.41 11.41
C ALA A 97 -17.63 1.24 11.66
N PRO A 98 -18.70 0.71 12.31
CA PRO A 98 -19.90 1.49 12.61
C PRO A 98 -19.64 2.69 13.52
N HIS A 99 -18.66 2.62 14.44
CA HIS A 99 -18.30 3.73 15.31
C HIS A 99 -17.81 4.95 14.52
N PHE A 100 -17.24 4.71 13.33
CA PHE A 100 -16.70 5.74 12.43
C PHE A 100 -17.60 6.00 11.22
N GLY A 101 -18.79 5.38 11.14
CA GLY A 101 -19.70 5.51 10.01
C GLY A 101 -19.20 4.86 8.71
N ALA A 102 -18.35 3.83 8.83
CA ALA A 102 -17.76 3.11 7.71
C ALA A 102 -18.46 1.77 7.37
N ASP A 103 -19.57 1.46 8.05
CA ASP A 103 -20.34 0.21 7.92
C ASP A 103 -20.92 -0.03 6.52
N GLN A 104 -21.06 1.02 5.72
CA GLN A 104 -21.58 0.95 4.34
C GLN A 104 -20.49 1.15 3.28
N ASN A 105 -19.22 1.18 3.67
CA ASN A 105 -18.12 1.34 2.73
C ASN A 105 -17.90 0.05 1.93
N GLN A 106 -18.17 0.10 0.62
CA GLN A 106 -18.07 -1.05 -0.26
C GLN A 106 -16.62 -1.55 -0.44
N ASP A 107 -15.64 -0.65 -0.46
CA ASP A 107 -14.23 -1.03 -0.59
C ASP A 107 -13.75 -1.74 0.68
N LEU A 108 -14.17 -1.27 1.85
CA LEU A 108 -13.91 -1.93 3.12
C LEU A 108 -14.56 -3.31 3.18
N ALA A 109 -15.82 -3.44 2.77
CA ALA A 109 -16.51 -4.73 2.69
C ALA A 109 -15.80 -5.71 1.73
N ASN A 110 -15.37 -5.23 0.56
CA ASN A 110 -14.62 -6.04 -0.39
C ASN A 110 -13.28 -6.50 0.19
N LEU A 111 -12.57 -5.63 0.93
CA LEU A 111 -11.34 -5.98 1.61
C LEU A 111 -11.60 -7.10 2.64
N ILE A 112 -12.61 -6.95 3.49
CA ILE A 112 -12.97 -7.92 4.52
C ILE A 112 -13.28 -9.30 3.92
N GLU A 113 -14.00 -9.33 2.79
CA GLU A 113 -14.41 -10.58 2.13
C GLU A 113 -13.25 -11.31 1.43
N HIS A 114 -12.32 -10.58 0.82
CA HIS A 114 -11.34 -11.16 -0.11
C HIS A 114 -9.90 -11.16 0.41
N HIS A 115 -9.59 -10.38 1.43
CA HIS A 115 -8.24 -10.24 1.95
C HIS A 115 -7.92 -11.34 2.98
N PRO A 116 -6.77 -12.03 2.90
CA PRO A 116 -6.46 -13.14 3.79
C PRO A 116 -6.08 -12.70 5.22
N PHE A 117 -5.59 -11.47 5.40
CA PHE A 117 -5.09 -10.95 6.68
C PHE A 117 -4.04 -11.86 7.36
N GLU A 118 -3.20 -12.50 6.57
CA GLU A 118 -2.15 -13.41 7.02
C GLU A 118 -0.75 -12.89 6.66
N GLY A 119 0.22 -13.15 7.53
CA GLY A 119 1.61 -12.77 7.31
C GLY A 119 1.85 -11.27 7.42
N SER A 120 2.71 -10.75 6.53
CA SER A 120 3.15 -9.35 6.58
C SER A 120 2.01 -8.40 6.29
N ALA A 121 1.87 -7.36 7.13
CA ALA A 121 0.84 -6.35 6.93
C ALA A 121 1.15 -5.50 5.68
N ASP A 122 0.25 -5.52 4.71
CA ASP A 122 0.35 -4.75 3.48
C ASP A 122 -0.18 -3.33 3.66
N LEU A 123 0.56 -2.37 3.11
CA LEU A 123 0.27 -0.95 3.31
C LEU A 123 -0.99 -0.48 2.58
N ASP A 124 -1.39 -1.14 1.49
CA ASP A 124 -2.58 -0.79 0.73
C ASP A 124 -3.87 -1.09 1.53
N ALA A 125 -3.99 -2.28 2.14
CA ALA A 125 -5.12 -2.57 3.03
C ALA A 125 -5.10 -1.68 4.28
N LEU A 126 -3.93 -1.46 4.89
CA LEU A 126 -3.82 -0.57 6.06
C LEU A 126 -4.24 0.87 5.72
N PHE A 127 -3.86 1.37 4.54
CA PHE A 127 -4.29 2.67 4.06
C PHE A 127 -5.82 2.71 3.90
N LEU A 128 -6.41 1.71 3.24
CA LEU A 128 -7.85 1.62 3.07
C LEU A 128 -8.59 1.62 4.41
N ILE A 129 -8.18 0.76 5.35
CA ILE A 129 -8.77 0.68 6.69
C ILE A 129 -8.65 2.04 7.40
N ALA A 130 -7.46 2.64 7.42
CA ALA A 130 -7.25 3.94 8.06
C ALA A 130 -8.13 5.04 7.45
N THR A 131 -8.25 5.12 6.13
CA THR A 131 -9.10 6.14 5.50
C THR A 131 -10.59 5.93 5.73
N CYS A 132 -11.02 4.71 6.06
CA CYS A 132 -12.41 4.42 6.44
C CYS A 132 -12.68 4.72 7.93
N ILE A 133 -11.72 4.40 8.80
CA ILE A 133 -11.83 4.50 10.26
C ILE A 133 -11.11 5.80 10.72
N ASP A 134 -11.55 6.96 10.23
CA ASP A 134 -10.86 8.22 10.52
C ASP A 134 -11.33 8.84 11.85
N ASP A 135 -10.47 8.81 12.87
CA ASP A 135 -10.67 9.44 14.17
C ASP A 135 -10.13 10.89 14.24
N GLY A 136 -9.91 11.51 13.08
CA GLY A 136 -9.37 12.88 12.92
C GLY A 136 -7.89 12.91 12.56
N HIS A 137 -7.34 11.80 12.06
CA HIS A 137 -5.98 11.74 11.55
C HIS A 137 -5.87 12.25 10.10
N HIS A 138 -6.94 12.16 9.30
CA HIS A 138 -6.98 12.60 7.90
C HIS A 138 -5.79 12.07 7.07
N LEU A 139 -5.62 10.74 7.03
CA LEU A 139 -4.51 10.12 6.28
C LEU A 139 -4.77 10.32 4.80
N VAL A 140 -3.84 10.97 4.09
CA VAL A 140 -4.00 11.28 2.66
C VAL A 140 -3.10 10.45 1.76
N ALA A 141 -1.92 10.04 2.26
CA ALA A 141 -1.00 9.23 1.49
C ALA A 141 0.01 8.48 2.36
N ILE A 142 0.61 7.44 1.79
CA ILE A 142 1.80 6.75 2.31
C ILE A 142 2.89 6.84 1.25
N GLN A 143 4.11 7.17 1.67
CA GLN A 143 5.30 7.08 0.82
C GLN A 143 6.27 6.12 1.49
N LEU A 144 6.78 5.14 0.75
CA LEU A 144 7.77 4.19 1.25
C LEU A 144 8.85 3.99 0.20
N GLU A 145 10.09 3.91 0.65
CA GLU A 145 11.20 3.39 -0.13
C GLU A 145 11.84 2.24 0.64
N GLY A 146 12.18 1.17 -0.08
CA GLY A 146 12.85 0.03 0.51
C GLY A 146 13.94 -0.53 -0.38
N CYS A 147 14.83 -1.30 0.21
CA CYS A 147 15.87 -2.00 -0.51
C CYS A 147 16.13 -3.39 0.05
N TRP A 148 16.57 -4.26 -0.85
CA TRP A 148 17.12 -5.54 -0.48
C TRP A 148 18.62 -5.36 -0.23
N ARG A 149 19.05 -5.77 0.96
CA ARG A 149 20.47 -5.90 1.29
C ARG A 149 20.85 -7.38 1.31
N CYS A 150 21.96 -7.70 0.68
CA CYS A 150 22.56 -9.02 0.74
C CYS A 150 23.79 -8.97 1.67
N SER A 151 23.96 -9.97 2.53
CA SER A 151 25.12 -10.04 3.43
C SER A 151 26.47 -10.18 2.69
N ARG A 152 26.44 -10.50 1.39
CA ARG A 152 27.62 -10.54 0.51
C ARG A 152 27.23 -10.09 -0.91
N PRO A 153 28.08 -9.33 -1.62
CA PRO A 153 27.80 -8.96 -3.01
C PRO A 153 27.58 -10.20 -3.88
N ARG A 154 26.45 -10.22 -4.57
CA ARG A 154 26.05 -11.27 -5.51
C ARG A 154 25.40 -10.63 -6.72
N LEU A 155 25.52 -11.31 -7.85
CA LEU A 155 24.98 -10.83 -9.11
C LEU A 155 23.46 -10.70 -8.99
N PHE A 156 22.92 -9.51 -9.29
CA PHE A 156 21.49 -9.19 -9.26
C PHE A 156 20.78 -9.31 -7.90
N GLU A 157 21.51 -9.24 -6.79
CA GLU A 157 20.96 -9.23 -5.42
C GLU A 157 20.93 -7.82 -4.81
N PHE A 158 21.14 -6.79 -5.64
CA PHE A 158 20.97 -5.38 -5.27
C PHE A 158 19.72 -4.86 -5.96
N GLY A 159 18.79 -4.35 -5.18
CA GLY A 159 17.55 -3.79 -5.68
C GLY A 159 16.87 -2.94 -4.64
N GLY A 160 16.04 -2.02 -5.11
CA GLY A 160 15.13 -1.27 -4.26
C GLY A 160 13.79 -1.11 -4.93
N HIS A 161 12.85 -0.61 -4.17
CA HIS A 161 11.54 -0.24 -4.65
C HIS A 161 11.08 1.04 -3.95
N GLY A 162 10.15 1.73 -4.59
CA GLY A 162 9.39 2.80 -3.97
C GLY A 162 7.91 2.56 -4.19
N CYS A 163 7.09 2.98 -3.24
CA CYS A 163 5.64 3.07 -3.41
C CYS A 163 5.09 4.39 -2.90
N PHE A 164 4.04 4.84 -3.58
CA PHE A 164 3.20 5.97 -3.21
C PHE A 164 1.76 5.47 -3.24
N ILE A 165 1.08 5.51 -2.09
CA ILE A 165 -0.29 5.05 -1.92
C ILE A 165 -1.13 6.26 -1.54
N SER A 166 -2.26 6.45 -2.20
CA SER A 166 -3.23 7.51 -1.91
C SER A 166 -4.61 7.09 -2.42
N ARG A 167 -5.63 7.90 -2.16
CA ARG A 167 -6.98 7.61 -2.68
C ARG A 167 -7.03 7.73 -4.20
N GLU A 168 -6.29 8.68 -4.75
CA GLU A 168 -6.32 9.02 -6.17
C GLU A 168 -5.48 8.05 -7.02
N LEU A 169 -4.38 7.55 -6.45
CA LEU A 169 -3.48 6.64 -7.14
C LEU A 169 -2.62 5.79 -6.19
N THR A 170 -2.26 4.61 -6.66
CA THR A 170 -1.22 3.75 -6.07
C THR A 170 -0.16 3.42 -7.11
N VAL A 171 1.05 3.95 -6.93
CA VAL A 171 2.19 3.70 -7.83
C VAL A 171 3.29 2.99 -7.05
N SER A 172 3.82 1.93 -7.64
CA SER A 172 5.04 1.28 -7.18
C SER A 172 6.00 1.06 -8.34
N SER A 173 7.30 1.01 -8.03
CA SER A 173 8.32 0.67 -9.00
C SER A 173 9.48 -0.02 -8.31
N GLU A 174 10.02 -1.03 -8.97
CA GLU A 174 11.25 -1.71 -8.55
C GLU A 174 12.42 -1.30 -9.46
N SER A 175 13.63 -1.23 -8.92
CA SER A 175 14.82 -0.90 -9.72
C SER A 175 15.21 -2.01 -10.70
N THR A 176 14.84 -3.26 -10.39
CA THR A 176 15.05 -4.45 -11.23
C THR A 176 14.30 -4.37 -12.55
N HIS A 177 13.16 -3.66 -12.56
CA HIS A 177 12.32 -3.42 -13.73
C HIS A 177 13.09 -2.82 -14.92
N ALA A 178 14.04 -1.94 -14.65
CA ALA A 178 14.85 -1.29 -15.69
C ALA A 178 15.69 -2.30 -16.50
N LEU A 179 16.16 -3.38 -15.86
CA LEU A 179 16.94 -4.41 -16.53
C LEU A 179 16.05 -5.25 -17.47
N GLN A 180 14.87 -5.64 -17.00
CA GLN A 180 13.90 -6.41 -17.78
C GLN A 180 13.41 -5.61 -19.00
N LEU A 181 13.01 -4.36 -18.78
CA LEU A 181 12.59 -3.45 -19.85
C LEU A 181 13.70 -3.28 -20.91
N GLY A 182 14.94 -3.09 -20.46
CA GLY A 182 16.10 -2.93 -21.36
C GLY A 182 16.37 -4.18 -22.20
N GLU A 183 16.28 -5.37 -21.61
CA GLU A 183 16.49 -6.64 -22.31
C GLU A 183 15.43 -6.87 -23.39
N GLU A 184 14.16 -6.66 -23.05
CA GLU A 184 13.04 -6.89 -23.96
C GLU A 184 13.04 -5.90 -25.14
N LEU A 185 13.26 -4.60 -24.86
CA LEU A 185 13.36 -3.59 -25.91
C LEU A 185 14.54 -3.85 -26.84
N ARG A 186 15.71 -4.17 -26.28
CA ARG A 186 16.90 -4.48 -27.08
C ARG A 186 16.65 -5.68 -28.00
N THR A 187 16.01 -6.72 -27.48
CA THR A 187 15.69 -7.93 -28.24
C THR A 187 14.79 -7.61 -29.43
N ALA A 188 13.71 -6.84 -29.21
CA ALA A 188 12.80 -6.43 -30.27
C ALA A 188 13.49 -5.55 -31.34
N ILE A 189 14.30 -4.58 -30.91
CA ILE A 189 15.03 -3.67 -31.81
C ILE A 189 16.01 -4.45 -32.70
N LEU A 190 16.78 -5.37 -32.14
CA LEU A 190 17.74 -6.17 -32.91
C LEU A 190 17.06 -7.14 -33.88
N ALA A 191 15.86 -7.60 -33.56
CA ALA A 191 15.03 -8.40 -34.47
C ALA A 191 14.39 -7.56 -35.59
N GLY A 192 14.49 -6.22 -35.54
CA GLY A 192 13.79 -5.31 -36.43
C GLY A 192 12.27 -5.25 -36.17
N ASP A 193 11.81 -5.80 -35.05
CA ASP A 193 10.39 -5.83 -34.68
C ASP A 193 10.02 -4.57 -33.90
N LEU A 194 9.81 -3.48 -34.65
CA LEU A 194 9.40 -2.21 -34.08
C LEU A 194 8.01 -2.27 -33.44
N ALA A 195 7.14 -3.18 -33.87
CA ALA A 195 5.81 -3.34 -33.29
C ALA A 195 5.91 -3.92 -31.87
N ALA A 196 6.75 -4.95 -31.67
CA ALA A 196 7.03 -5.48 -30.34
C ALA A 196 7.64 -4.43 -29.40
N ALA A 197 8.62 -3.66 -29.90
CA ALA A 197 9.23 -2.58 -29.11
C ALA A 197 8.20 -1.49 -28.72
N ALA A 198 7.35 -1.08 -29.67
CA ALA A 198 6.30 -0.09 -29.42
C ALA A 198 5.25 -0.60 -28.42
N ASN A 199 4.78 -1.84 -28.56
CA ASN A 199 3.85 -2.46 -27.63
C ASN A 199 4.43 -2.54 -26.22
N ARG A 200 5.73 -2.81 -26.09
CA ARG A 200 6.38 -2.88 -24.79
C ARG A 200 6.39 -1.53 -24.06
N ILE A 201 6.66 -0.43 -24.78
CA ILE A 201 6.59 0.94 -24.26
C ILE A 201 5.14 1.34 -23.94
N ALA A 202 4.19 0.96 -24.80
CA ALA A 202 2.78 1.20 -24.55
C ALA A 202 2.32 0.50 -23.27
N ASN A 203 2.77 -0.73 -23.01
CA ASN A 203 2.46 -1.46 -21.79
C ASN A 203 3.03 -0.81 -20.54
N GLU A 204 4.25 -0.24 -20.58
CA GLU A 204 4.78 0.57 -19.45
C GLU A 204 3.86 1.76 -19.16
N THR A 205 3.46 2.45 -20.21
CA THR A 205 2.60 3.63 -20.09
C THR A 205 1.23 3.23 -19.53
N LEU A 206 0.68 2.11 -19.98
CA LEU A 206 -0.60 1.57 -19.48
C LEU A 206 -0.50 1.12 -18.02
N ALA A 207 0.63 0.54 -17.60
CA ALA A 207 0.84 0.15 -16.20
C ALA A 207 0.85 1.39 -15.28
N LEU A 208 1.53 2.47 -15.69
CA LEU A 208 1.49 3.75 -14.95
C LEU A 208 0.09 4.37 -14.90
N LEU A 209 -0.70 4.22 -15.96
CA LEU A 209 -2.07 4.71 -16.00
C LEU A 209 -3.00 3.85 -15.13
N ALA A 210 -2.78 2.54 -15.06
CA ALA A 210 -3.56 1.62 -14.23
C ALA A 210 -3.45 1.91 -12.73
N ALA A 211 -2.44 2.68 -12.31
CA ALA A 211 -2.30 3.18 -10.94
C ALA A 211 -3.40 4.18 -10.53
N ILE A 212 -4.13 4.77 -11.48
CA ILE A 212 -5.17 5.76 -11.19
C ILE A 212 -6.47 5.06 -10.80
N THR A 213 -7.01 5.40 -9.63
CA THR A 213 -8.18 4.71 -9.06
C THR A 213 -9.50 5.11 -9.73
N ASP A 214 -9.66 6.37 -10.13
CA ASP A 214 -10.90 6.85 -10.76
C ASP A 214 -10.92 6.55 -12.26
N ASP A 215 -11.91 5.76 -12.71
CA ASP A 215 -12.07 5.33 -14.10
C ASP A 215 -12.21 6.49 -15.10
N GLN A 216 -12.87 7.58 -14.71
CA GLN A 216 -13.06 8.73 -15.59
C GLN A 216 -11.77 9.53 -15.74
N VAL A 217 -11.06 9.76 -14.63
CA VAL A 217 -9.74 10.40 -14.62
C VAL A 217 -8.75 9.54 -15.39
N HIS A 218 -8.74 8.23 -15.17
CA HIS A 218 -7.91 7.27 -15.91
C HIS A 218 -8.16 7.36 -17.43
N ALA A 219 -9.43 7.28 -17.86
CA ALA A 219 -9.78 7.36 -19.28
C ALA A 219 -9.40 8.71 -19.91
N ARG A 220 -9.59 9.83 -19.18
CA ARG A 220 -9.20 11.16 -19.64
C ARG A 220 -7.68 11.31 -19.72
N LEU A 221 -6.95 10.89 -18.69
CA LEU A 221 -5.50 10.97 -18.63
C LEU A 221 -4.86 10.14 -19.73
N ARG A 222 -5.38 8.93 -19.99
CA ARG A 222 -4.95 8.08 -21.10
C ARG A 222 -5.02 8.80 -22.46
N ARG A 223 -6.12 9.50 -22.75
CA ARG A 223 -6.26 10.28 -24.00
C ARG A 223 -5.25 11.42 -24.05
N THR A 224 -5.14 12.19 -22.96
CA THR A 224 -4.17 13.29 -22.87
C THR A 224 -2.73 12.82 -23.08
N VAL A 225 -2.35 11.68 -22.49
CA VAL A 225 -1.02 11.09 -22.69
C VAL A 225 -0.81 10.68 -24.15
N ALA A 226 -1.79 10.05 -24.79
CA ALA A 226 -1.70 9.70 -26.20
C ALA A 226 -1.49 10.94 -27.08
N ASP A 227 -2.24 12.02 -26.83
CA ASP A 227 -2.08 13.28 -27.54
C ASP A 227 -0.68 13.88 -27.33
N CYS A 228 -0.18 13.90 -26.09
CA CYS A 228 1.18 14.37 -25.76
C CYS A 228 2.26 13.57 -26.51
N LEU A 229 2.11 12.25 -26.64
CA LEU A 229 3.06 11.39 -27.35
C LEU A 229 3.03 11.60 -28.88
N LEU A 230 1.89 12.06 -29.41
CA LEU A 230 1.71 12.38 -30.83
C LEU A 230 2.19 13.80 -31.17
N THR A 231 2.31 14.68 -30.18
CA THR A 231 2.78 16.06 -30.39
C THR A 231 4.30 16.09 -30.38
N ASP A 232 4.92 16.60 -31.44
CA ASP A 232 6.37 16.76 -31.49
C ASP A 232 6.79 17.84 -30.47
N PRO A 233 7.57 17.52 -29.42
CA PRO A 233 8.02 18.48 -28.42
C PRO A 233 8.84 19.63 -29.03
N SER A 234 9.36 19.44 -30.25
CA SER A 234 10.08 20.46 -31.02
C SER A 234 9.20 21.60 -31.55
N SER A 235 7.87 21.40 -31.62
CA SER A 235 6.94 22.38 -32.22
C SER A 235 6.41 23.43 -31.24
N VAL A 236 6.49 23.18 -29.93
CA VAL A 236 5.93 24.06 -28.89
C VAL A 236 6.89 25.19 -28.50
N ALA A 237 8.20 25.04 -28.75
CA ALA A 237 9.22 26.04 -28.42
C ALA A 237 9.37 27.18 -29.45
N ALA A 238 8.57 27.19 -30.52
CA ALA A 238 8.67 28.15 -31.64
C ALA A 238 7.45 29.10 -31.78
N GLY A 239 6.58 29.17 -30.76
CA GLY A 239 5.38 30.03 -30.73
C GLY A 239 5.54 31.28 -29.89
#